data_AF-A0A7D6DPR5-F1
#
_entry.id   AF-A0A7D6DPR5-F1
#
_cell.length_a   1.000
_cell.length_b   1.000
_cell.length_c   1.000
_cell.angle_alpha   90.00
_cell.angle_beta   90.00
_cell.angle_gamma   90.00
#
_symmetry.space_group_name_H-M   'P 1'
#
loop_
_entity.id
_entity.type
_entity.pdbx_description
1 polymer ?
#
loop_
_entity_poly.entity_id
_entity_poly.type
_entity_poly.pdbx_seq_one_letter_code
_entity_poly.pdbx_strand_id
1 'polypeptide(L)'
;MAKKKISDRQDPLSFETALTELEQIVTRLESVELPLEKALSEFEQGIQLARQGQKALQQAEQRVQILLQADDNAPLDNFTPEDT
;
A
#
# COMPACT_ATOMS: atom_id res chain seq x y z
N MET A 1 -14.66 -19.32 27.22
CA MET A 1 -13.55 -19.04 26.28
C MET A 1 -14.00 -17.95 25.32
N ALA A 2 -13.66 -16.69 25.60
CA ALA A 2 -14.11 -15.56 24.79
C ALA A 2 -13.13 -15.35 23.62
N LYS A 3 -13.63 -15.46 22.40
CA LYS A 3 -12.92 -15.11 21.16
C LYS A 3 -12.58 -13.62 21.23
N LYS A 4 -11.33 -13.29 21.59
CA LYS A 4 -10.84 -11.92 21.64
C LYS A 4 -10.73 -11.43 20.19
N LYS A 5 -11.67 -10.57 19.79
CA LYS A 5 -11.65 -9.79 18.56
C LYS A 5 -10.22 -9.33 18.29
N ILE A 6 -9.67 -9.76 17.16
CA ILE A 6 -8.46 -9.18 16.61
C ILE A 6 -8.79 -7.70 16.46
N SER A 7 -8.09 -6.90 17.24
CA SER A 7 -8.35 -5.48 17.40
C SER A 7 -8.26 -4.84 16.02
N ASP A 8 -9.36 -4.26 15.54
CA ASP A 8 -9.35 -3.07 14.68
C ASP A 8 -8.53 -2.02 15.43
N ARG A 9 -7.21 -2.13 15.36
CA ARG A 9 -6.38 -0.94 15.40
C ARG A 9 -6.74 -0.22 14.12
N GLN A 10 -6.83 1.09 14.19
CA GLN A 10 -6.98 1.97 13.04
C GLN A 10 -5.80 1.69 12.10
N ASP A 11 -5.91 0.65 11.29
CA ASP A 11 -4.89 0.27 10.34
C ASP A 11 -4.97 1.32 9.24
N PRO A 12 -3.84 1.94 8.83
CA PRO A 12 -3.80 2.58 7.53
C PRO A 12 -4.39 1.58 6.52
N LEU A 13 -5.30 2.03 5.65
CA LEU A 13 -6.05 1.22 4.69
C LEU A 13 -5.30 -0.09 4.37
N SER A 14 -5.92 -1.25 4.66
CA SER A 14 -5.27 -2.53 4.41
C SER A 14 -4.72 -2.56 2.98
N PHE A 15 -3.59 -3.23 2.75
CA PHE A 15 -2.93 -3.23 1.44
C PHE A 15 -3.92 -3.50 0.29
N GLU A 16 -4.80 -4.49 0.46
CA GLU A 16 -5.86 -4.83 -0.48
C GLU A 16 -6.83 -3.67 -0.77
N THR A 17 -7.20 -2.92 0.27
CA THR A 17 -8.08 -1.75 0.12
C THR A 17 -7.35 -0.63 -0.61
N ALA A 18 -6.08 -0.36 -0.26
CA ALA A 18 -5.28 0.65 -0.94
C ALA A 18 -5.06 0.30 -2.42
N LEU A 19 -4.85 -0.98 -2.73
CA LEU A 19 -4.74 -1.49 -4.10
C LEU A 19 -6.05 -1.31 -4.87
N THR A 20 -7.17 -1.72 -4.27
CA THR A 20 -8.50 -1.56 -4.88
C THR A 20 -8.81 -0.09 -5.19
N GLU A 21 -8.52 0.82 -4.27
CA GLU A 21 -8.71 2.26 -4.49
C GLU A 21 -7.79 2.81 -5.59
N LEU A 22 -6.54 2.33 -5.66
CA LEU A 22 -5.61 2.73 -6.72
C LEU A 22 -6.09 2.29 -8.11
N GLU A 23 -6.63 1.07 -8.24
CA GLU A 23 -7.23 0.58 -9.50
C GLU A 23 -8.41 1.45 -9.94
N GLN A 24 -9.25 1.86 -8.98
CA GLN A 24 -10.37 2.77 -9.27
C GLN A 24 -9.88 4.17 -9.69
N ILE A 25 -8.83 4.69 -9.06
CA ILE A 25 -8.20 5.96 -9.45
C ILE A 25 -7.69 5.88 -10.89
N VAL A 26 -6.96 4.82 -11.24
CA VAL A 26 -6.47 4.60 -12.61
C VAL A 26 -7.64 4.58 -13.60
N THR A 27 -8.69 3.83 -13.28
CA THR A 27 -9.91 3.78 -14.12
C THR A 27 -10.54 5.17 -14.31
N ARG A 28 -10.56 6.01 -13.27
CA ARG A 28 -11.07 7.39 -13.36
C ARG A 28 -10.15 8.29 -14.19
N LEU A 29 -8.83 8.17 -14.02
CA LEU A 29 -7.83 8.94 -14.76
C LEU A 29 -7.82 8.63 -16.26
N GLU A 30 -8.20 7.42 -16.65
CA GLU A 30 -8.35 7.01 -18.05
C GLU A 30 -9.61 7.62 -18.72
N SER A 31 -10.49 8.24 -17.96
CA SER A 31 -11.70 8.89 -18.49
C SER A 31 -11.35 10.18 -19.25
N VAL A 32 -11.75 10.23 -20.52
CA VAL A 32 -11.54 11.39 -21.42
C VAL A 32 -12.29 12.64 -20.95
N GLU A 33 -13.35 12.49 -20.15
CA GLU A 33 -14.18 13.60 -19.67
C GLU A 33 -13.73 14.17 -18.31
N LEU A 34 -12.62 13.67 -17.74
CA LEU A 34 -12.14 14.12 -16.44
C LEU A 34 -11.56 15.53 -16.50
N PRO A 35 -12.11 16.53 -15.78
CA PRO A 35 -11.53 17.87 -15.72
C PRO A 35 -10.12 17.85 -15.12
N LEU A 36 -9.22 18.70 -15.61
CA LEU A 36 -7.81 18.76 -15.19
C LEU A 36 -7.63 18.83 -13.66
N GLU A 37 -8.40 19.70 -12.99
CA GLU A 37 -8.33 19.84 -11.52
C GLU A 37 -8.67 18.55 -10.80
N LYS A 38 -9.65 17.80 -11.31
CA LYS A 38 -9.99 16.47 -10.77
C LYS A 38 -8.90 15.47 -11.08
N ALA A 39 -8.34 15.47 -12.30
CA ALA A 39 -7.23 14.60 -12.67
C ALA A 39 -6.01 14.78 -11.76
N LEU A 40 -5.67 16.03 -11.42
CA LEU A 40 -4.60 16.32 -10.46
C LEU A 40 -4.91 15.78 -9.06
N SER A 41 -6.14 15.98 -8.58
CA SER A 41 -6.56 15.46 -7.27
C SER A 41 -6.55 13.93 -7.22
N GLU A 42 -7.02 13.26 -8.26
CA GLU A 42 -6.99 11.79 -8.38
C GLU A 42 -5.55 11.28 -8.43
N PHE A 43 -4.66 11.96 -9.16
CA PHE A 43 -3.25 11.62 -9.23
C PHE A 43 -2.55 11.77 -7.87
N GLU A 44 -2.78 12.87 -7.15
CA GLU A 44 -2.23 13.06 -5.80
C GLU A 44 -2.69 11.96 -4.84
N GLN A 45 -3.97 11.62 -4.87
CA GLN A 45 -4.54 10.50 -4.09
C GLN A 45 -3.86 9.17 -4.47
N GLY A 46 -3.65 8.93 -5.77
CA GLY A 46 -2.98 7.73 -6.27
C GLY A 46 -1.54 7.59 -5.76
N ILE A 47 -0.78 8.68 -5.77
CA ILE A 47 0.59 8.71 -5.21
C ILE A 47 0.58 8.40 -3.70
N GLN A 48 -0.39 8.94 -2.95
CA GLN A 48 -0.49 8.67 -1.52
C GLN A 48 -0.80 7.20 -1.23
N LEU A 49 -1.71 6.59 -2.00
CA LEU A 49 -2.05 5.17 -1.87
C LEU A 49 -0.90 4.26 -2.27
N ALA A 50 -0.20 4.57 -3.37
CA ALA A 50 0.97 3.81 -3.80
C ALA A 50 2.07 3.79 -2.72
N ARG A 51 2.35 4.93 -2.10
CA ARG A 51 3.32 5.03 -0.98
C ARG A 51 2.88 4.22 0.24
N GLN A 52 1.58 4.21 0.54
CA GLN A 52 1.04 3.41 1.64
C GLN A 52 1.17 1.90 1.35
N GLY A 53 0.85 1.48 0.12
CA GLY A 53 1.02 0.11 -0.34
C GLY A 53 2.47 -0.35 -0.24
N GLN A 54 3.42 0.46 -0.71
CA GLN A 54 4.84 0.17 -0.61
C GLN A 54 5.29 -0.01 0.85
N LYS A 55 4.83 0.87 1.76
CA LYS A 55 5.15 0.74 3.19
C LYS A 55 4.60 -0.55 3.79
N ALA A 56 3.38 -0.94 3.42
CA ALA A 56 2.78 -2.20 3.89
C ALA A 56 3.57 -3.42 3.40
N LEU A 57 4.02 -3.41 2.13
CA LEU A 57 4.86 -4.46 1.57
C LEU A 57 6.21 -4.55 2.29
N GLN A 58 6.88 -3.43 2.54
CA GLN A 58 8.13 -3.40 3.31
C GLN A 58 7.95 -4.00 4.71
N GLN A 59 6.87 -3.67 5.41
CA GLN A 59 6.58 -4.25 6.73
C GLN A 59 6.34 -5.77 6.66
N ALA A 60 5.67 -6.24 5.62
CA ALA A 60 5.44 -7.66 5.41
C ALA A 60 6.76 -8.40 5.12
N GLU A 61 7.61 -7.84 4.26
CA GLU A 61 8.94 -8.36 3.94
C GLU A 61 9.82 -8.45 5.18
N GLN A 62 9.89 -7.38 5.99
CA GLN A 62 10.63 -7.38 7.25
C GLN A 62 10.20 -8.55 8.14
N ARG A 63 8.88 -8.74 8.26
CA ARG A 63 8.33 -9.78 9.12
C ARG A 63 8.68 -11.17 8.59
N VAL A 64 8.64 -11.39 7.28
CA VAL A 64 9.09 -12.65 6.67
C VAL A 64 10.57 -12.89 6.98
N GLN A 65 11.41 -11.86 6.86
CA GLN A 65 12.84 -12.02 7.06
C GLN A 65 13.21 -12.29 8.52
N ILE A 66 12.57 -11.63 9.48
CA ILE A 66 12.71 -11.94 10.91
C ILE A 66 12.35 -13.41 11.17
N LEU A 67 11.25 -13.90 10.56
CA LEU A 67 10.82 -15.29 10.73
C LEU A 67 11.80 -16.30 10.11
N LEU A 68 12.45 -15.96 8.99
CA LEU A 68 13.42 -16.81 8.32
C LEU A 68 14.79 -16.80 9.01
N GLN A 69 15.23 -15.65 9.53
CA GLN A 69 16.56 -15.47 10.11
C GLN A 69 16.59 -15.66 11.63
N ALA A 70 15.42 -15.69 12.30
CA ALA A 70 15.29 -15.62 13.75
C ALA A 70 16.04 -14.42 14.38
N ASP A 71 16.19 -13.34 13.62
CA ASP A 71 16.87 -12.10 14.00
C ASP A 71 15.93 -10.91 13.80
N ASP A 72 15.63 -10.20 14.88
CA ASP A 72 14.73 -9.04 14.92
C ASP A 72 15.31 -7.80 14.21
N ASN A 73 16.61 -7.81 13.87
CA ASN A 73 17.30 -6.69 13.21
C ASN A 73 17.56 -6.92 11.72
N ALA A 74 16.88 -7.87 11.08
CA ALA A 74 17.03 -8.10 9.65
C ALA A 74 16.83 -6.79 8.84
N PRO A 75 17.79 -6.41 7.99
CA PRO A 75 17.72 -5.18 7.22
C PRO A 75 16.60 -5.24 6.17
N LEU A 76 15.96 -4.10 5.94
CA LEU A 76 15.02 -3.89 4.84
C LEU A 76 15.80 -3.47 3.60
N ASP A 77 15.68 -4.21 2.51
CA ASP A 77 16.11 -3.73 1.19
C ASP A 77 15.02 -2.86 0.57
N ASN A 78 15.43 -1.77 -0.09
CA ASN A 78 14.48 -0.94 -0.82
C ASN A 78 14.12 -1.64 -2.14
N PHE A 79 12.82 -1.85 -2.37
CA PHE A 79 12.32 -2.19 -3.70
C PHE A 79 12.62 -1.03 -4.65
N THR A 80 13.63 -1.22 -5.50
CA THR A 80 13.87 -0.39 -6.68
C THR A 80 13.18 -1.11 -7.83
N PRO A 81 12.11 -0.56 -8.43
CA PRO A 81 11.63 -1.10 -9.69
C PRO A 81 12.78 -0.94 -10.69
N GLU A 82 13.36 -2.05 -11.15
CA GLU A 82 14.20 -2.00 -12.34
C GLU A 82 13.33 -1.47 -13.48
N ASP A 83 13.70 -0.30 -14.03
CA ASP A 83 13.12 0.20 -15.28
C ASP A 83 13.29 -0.91 -16.33
N THR A 84 12.20 -1.60 -16.66
CA THR A 84 12.14 -2.63 -17.70
C THR A 84 11.14 -2.24 -18.77
#